data_AF-A0A4Y7M4P5-F1
#
_entry.id   AF-A0A4Y7M4P5-F1
#
_cell.length_a   1.000
_cell.length_b   1.000
_cell.length_c   1.000
_cell.angle_alpha   90.00
_cell.angle_beta   90.00
_cell.angle_gamma   90.00
#
_symmetry.space_group_name_H-M   'P 1'
#
loop_
_entity.id
_entity.type
_entity.pdbx_description
1 polymer ?
#
loop_
_entity_poly.entity_id
_entity_poly.type
_entity_poly.pdbx_seq_one_letter_code
_entity_poly.pdbx_strand_id
1 'polypeptide(L)'
;MATLDDKLMGEKLHYYCSSSSESEGEDEDGEKLTTPAEPAAPNGSCQWDGTSCNTGPKGVIKDYQRFKQLEREKREEQKEELAKLAKKFSITCRTNAEDDKAKSEEEKLEEELAKLMDESCIQDFVQQRMQEMLLRETNQQRFGSVHVIKDCDHFLAAVDGEDKSVSVIILLHEPNSPGCLSAIKAVESLSKAYAHVKFCSVRPSLISMSTNFKVSGVPALLAYKSGQLVGNFVRMTDELGEEFATCDLESYLIEHGILNDRNLVPNVVQMESSDED
;
A
#
# COMPACT_ATOMS: atom_id res chain seq x y z
N MET A 1 7.39 23.14 -41.12
CA MET A 1 7.93 24.50 -41.38
C MET A 1 7.24 25.44 -40.40
N ALA A 2 7.99 26.28 -39.68
CA ALA A 2 7.42 27.21 -38.70
C ALA A 2 6.62 28.34 -39.39
N THR A 3 5.50 28.73 -38.80
CA THR A 3 4.65 29.83 -39.29
C THR A 3 5.23 31.19 -38.88
N LEU A 4 4.74 32.28 -39.48
CA LEU A 4 5.26 33.63 -39.21
C LEU A 4 4.96 34.10 -37.77
N ASP A 5 3.86 33.64 -37.17
CA ASP A 5 3.50 33.94 -35.78
C ASP A 5 4.48 33.29 -34.78
N ASP A 6 4.94 32.06 -35.05
CA ASP A 6 5.91 31.34 -34.19
C ASP A 6 7.23 32.12 -34.04
N LYS A 7 7.63 32.85 -35.10
CA LYS A 7 8.85 33.68 -35.09
C LYS A 7 8.66 35.00 -34.35
N LEU A 8 7.46 35.57 -34.32
CA LEU A 8 7.18 36.82 -33.60
C LEU A 8 7.03 36.58 -32.09
N MET A 9 6.51 35.42 -31.68
CA MET A 9 6.26 35.08 -30.28
C MET A 9 7.48 34.47 -29.56
N GLY A 10 8.60 34.29 -30.27
CA GLY A 10 9.86 33.83 -29.67
C GLY A 10 9.87 32.35 -29.26
N GLU A 11 8.90 31.56 -29.73
CA GLU A 11 8.76 30.16 -29.34
C GLU A 11 9.72 29.29 -30.16
N LYS A 12 10.81 28.84 -29.54
CA LYS A 12 11.80 27.95 -30.17
C LYS A 12 11.28 26.51 -30.18
N LEU A 13 10.83 26.06 -31.35
CA LEU A 13 10.22 24.73 -31.60
C LEU A 13 11.20 23.53 -31.71
N HIS A 14 12.43 23.64 -31.21
CA HIS A 14 13.42 22.56 -31.32
C HIS A 14 14.18 22.33 -30.01
N TYR A 15 13.68 21.40 -29.19
CA TYR A 15 14.41 20.77 -28.08
C TYR A 15 14.67 19.28 -28.34
N TYR A 16 14.97 18.91 -29.57
CA TYR A 16 15.37 17.54 -29.89
C TYR A 16 16.88 17.50 -30.18
N CYS A 17 17.64 17.02 -29.20
CA CYS A 17 18.95 16.43 -29.44
C CYS A 17 18.74 15.11 -30.19
N SER A 18 18.81 15.16 -31.53
CA SER A 18 19.09 13.99 -32.32
C SER A 18 20.53 13.56 -32.04
N SER A 19 20.72 12.62 -31.10
CA SER A 19 21.97 11.87 -31.02
C SER A 19 22.03 10.92 -32.21
N SER A 20 22.48 11.44 -33.37
CA SER A 20 23.13 10.61 -34.37
C SER A 20 24.53 10.31 -33.85
N SER A 21 24.74 9.08 -33.39
CA SER A 21 26.08 8.53 -33.26
C SER A 21 26.28 7.60 -34.45
N GLU A 22 26.97 8.12 -35.46
CA GLU A 22 27.67 7.35 -36.48
C GLU A 22 28.61 6.32 -35.83
N SER A 23 28.33 5.03 -36.05
CA SER A 23 29.31 3.95 -35.86
C SER A 23 29.13 2.98 -37.01
N GLU A 24 30.15 2.92 -37.86
CA GLU A 24 30.31 1.91 -38.90
C GLU A 24 30.50 0.52 -38.27
N GLY A 25 29.89 -0.49 -38.89
CA GLY A 25 30.01 -1.89 -38.50
C GLY A 25 29.07 -2.76 -39.33
N GLU A 26 29.66 -3.49 -40.27
CA GLU A 26 29.04 -4.49 -41.15
C GLU A 26 28.46 -5.66 -40.34
N ASP A 27 27.25 -6.12 -40.70
CA ASP A 27 26.97 -7.51 -41.11
C ASP A 27 25.45 -7.74 -41.35
N GLU A 28 25.16 -8.48 -42.43
CA GLU A 28 23.85 -8.89 -42.95
C GLU A 28 23.07 -9.81 -41.99
N ASP A 29 21.77 -9.55 -41.80
CA ASP A 29 20.71 -10.41 -42.35
C ASP A 29 19.32 -9.85 -41.95
N GLY A 30 18.44 -9.73 -42.95
CA GLY A 30 17.15 -9.07 -42.81
C GLY A 30 16.05 -9.98 -42.27
N GLU A 31 15.08 -9.38 -41.57
CA GLU A 31 13.69 -9.86 -41.56
C GLU A 31 12.72 -8.74 -41.11
N LYS A 32 11.46 -8.93 -41.51
CA LYS A 32 10.47 -7.92 -41.86
C LYS A 32 9.45 -7.73 -40.74
N LEU A 33 9.18 -6.47 -40.39
CA LEU A 33 7.91 -5.88 -39.91
C LEU A 33 6.88 -6.81 -39.20
N THR A 34 6.66 -6.63 -37.90
CA THR A 34 5.30 -6.70 -37.28
C THR A 34 5.27 -5.94 -35.95
N THR A 35 4.39 -4.95 -35.87
CA THR A 35 3.92 -4.30 -34.64
C THR A 35 3.21 -5.30 -33.72
N PRO A 36 3.45 -5.31 -32.40
CA PRO A 36 2.51 -5.90 -31.47
C PRO A 36 1.47 -4.85 -31.04
N ALA A 37 0.21 -5.27 -31.13
CA ALA A 37 -0.97 -4.59 -30.63
C ALA A 37 -0.90 -4.31 -29.12
N GLU A 38 -1.63 -3.28 -28.69
CA GLU A 38 -1.87 -2.94 -27.28
C GLU A 38 -2.36 -4.17 -26.50
N PRO A 39 -1.73 -4.52 -25.35
CA PRO A 39 -2.33 -5.45 -24.43
C PRO A 39 -3.38 -4.73 -23.57
N ALA A 40 -4.60 -5.27 -23.61
CA ALA A 40 -5.67 -4.97 -22.68
C ALA A 40 -5.22 -5.09 -21.22
N ALA A 41 -5.85 -4.29 -20.36
CA ALA A 41 -5.56 -4.17 -18.93
C ALA A 41 -5.50 -5.53 -18.21
N PRO A 42 -4.42 -5.84 -17.45
CA PRO A 42 -4.42 -6.97 -16.55
C PRO A 42 -5.09 -6.58 -15.24
N ASN A 43 -6.32 -7.04 -15.07
CA ASN A 43 -6.89 -7.27 -13.74
C ASN A 43 -6.17 -8.48 -13.12
N GLY A 44 -5.59 -8.29 -11.93
CA GLY A 44 -5.17 -9.39 -11.05
C GLY A 44 -3.66 -9.56 -10.88
N SER A 45 -3.20 -9.35 -9.65
CA SER A 45 -1.86 -9.63 -9.10
C SER A 45 -0.68 -8.93 -9.79
N CYS A 46 -0.23 -7.82 -9.19
CA CYS A 46 1.07 -7.23 -9.50
C CYS A 46 2.19 -8.16 -8.99
N GLN A 47 2.65 -9.10 -9.82
CA GLN A 47 4.00 -9.66 -9.65
C GLN A 47 5.01 -8.54 -9.90
N TRP A 48 5.93 -8.36 -8.96
CA TRP A 48 6.92 -7.28 -8.99
C TRP A 48 7.96 -7.57 -10.09
N ASP A 49 7.85 -6.86 -11.22
CA ASP A 49 8.65 -7.05 -12.44
C ASP A 49 10.08 -6.48 -12.36
N GLY A 50 10.66 -6.39 -11.15
CA GLY A 50 12.02 -5.87 -10.90
C GLY A 50 12.24 -4.38 -11.19
N THR A 51 11.27 -3.70 -11.83
CA THR A 51 11.34 -2.27 -12.12
C THR A 51 10.72 -1.48 -10.97
N SER A 52 11.53 -0.87 -10.11
CA SER A 52 11.05 0.06 -9.07
C SER A 52 10.34 1.24 -9.74
N CYS A 53 9.01 1.23 -9.68
CA CYS A 53 8.15 2.24 -10.28
C CYS A 53 7.23 2.91 -9.24
N ASN A 54 7.42 2.62 -7.95
CA ASN A 54 6.59 3.13 -6.87
C ASN A 54 7.33 4.18 -6.02
N THR A 55 8.65 4.32 -6.15
CA THR A 55 9.46 5.27 -5.35
C THR A 55 10.40 6.09 -6.24
N GLY A 56 10.82 7.26 -5.73
CA GLY A 56 11.76 8.17 -6.43
C GLY A 56 11.19 8.85 -7.68
N PRO A 57 12.04 9.37 -8.58
CA PRO A 57 11.59 10.10 -9.77
C PRO A 57 10.64 9.31 -10.68
N LYS A 58 10.82 7.98 -10.76
CA LYS A 58 9.94 7.09 -11.54
C LYS A 58 8.55 6.96 -10.92
N GLY A 59 8.46 6.88 -9.59
CA GLY A 59 7.19 6.89 -8.86
C GLY A 59 6.41 8.19 -9.11
N VAL A 60 7.09 9.34 -9.03
CA VAL A 60 6.48 10.65 -9.30
C VAL A 60 5.92 10.74 -10.71
N ILE A 61 6.67 10.29 -11.72
CA ILE A 61 6.20 10.28 -13.12
C ILE A 61 4.98 9.37 -13.28
N LYS A 62 5.00 8.18 -12.68
CA LYS A 62 3.88 7.22 -12.75
C LYS A 62 2.63 7.76 -12.07
N ASP A 63 2.77 8.40 -10.91
CA ASP A 63 1.67 9.02 -10.20
C ASP A 63 1.07 10.18 -10.98
N TYR A 64 1.90 11.01 -11.61
CA TYR A 64 1.44 12.07 -12.50
C TYR A 64 0.68 11.53 -13.73
N GLN A 65 1.20 10.47 -14.36
CA GLN A 65 0.52 9.83 -15.49
C GLN A 65 -0.86 9.31 -15.09
N ARG A 66 -0.95 8.63 -13.93
CA ARG A 66 -2.22 8.13 -13.40
C ARG A 66 -3.18 9.27 -13.06
N PHE A 67 -2.69 10.33 -12.44
CA PHE A 67 -3.49 11.52 -12.15
C PHE A 67 -4.11 12.10 -13.43
N LYS A 68 -3.31 12.26 -14.50
CA LYS A 68 -3.79 12.75 -15.79
C LYS A 68 -4.76 11.81 -16.49
N GLN A 69 -4.63 10.51 -16.29
CA GLN A 69 -5.59 9.53 -16.80
C GLN A 69 -6.95 9.67 -16.09
N LEU A 70 -6.96 9.74 -14.76
CA LEU A 70 -8.18 9.94 -13.97
C LEU A 70 -8.86 11.28 -14.28
N GLU A 71 -8.07 12.35 -14.47
CA GLU A 71 -8.60 13.66 -14.85
C GLU A 71 -9.31 13.62 -16.22
N ARG A 72 -8.75 12.87 -17.17
CA ARG A 72 -9.37 12.67 -18.50
C ARG A 72 -10.66 11.86 -18.40
N GLU A 73 -10.63 10.74 -17.69
CA GLU A 73 -11.78 9.87 -17.45
C GLU A 73 -12.93 10.65 -16.79
N LYS A 74 -12.64 11.39 -15.72
CA LYS A 74 -13.62 12.25 -15.03
C LYS A 74 -14.21 13.31 -15.98
N ARG A 75 -13.40 13.90 -16.85
CA ARG A 75 -13.87 14.88 -17.85
C ARG A 75 -14.74 14.24 -18.94
N GLU A 76 -14.45 13.00 -19.32
CA GLU A 76 -15.27 12.24 -20.27
C GLU A 76 -16.60 11.84 -19.65
N GLU A 77 -16.60 11.31 -18.41
CA GLU A 77 -17.80 11.00 -17.64
C GLU A 77 -18.70 12.23 -17.45
N GLN A 78 -18.13 13.39 -17.09
CA GLN A 78 -18.87 14.65 -16.96
C GLN A 78 -19.53 15.08 -18.27
N LYS A 79 -18.85 14.92 -19.41
CA LYS A 79 -19.42 15.23 -20.72
C LYS A 79 -20.56 14.27 -21.08
N GLU A 80 -20.41 12.99 -20.76
CA GLU A 80 -21.46 12.00 -20.97
C GLU A 80 -22.70 12.29 -20.11
N GLU A 81 -22.50 12.62 -18.82
CA GLU A 81 -23.58 13.02 -17.92
C GLU A 81 -24.29 14.29 -18.41
N LEU A 82 -23.53 15.32 -18.81
CA LEU A 82 -24.08 16.54 -19.38
C LEU A 82 -24.86 16.25 -20.68
N ALA A 83 -24.34 15.39 -21.56
CA ALA A 83 -25.03 15.00 -22.77
C ALA A 83 -26.34 14.24 -22.49
N LYS A 84 -26.37 13.38 -21.45
CA LYS A 84 -27.60 12.70 -20.99
C LYS A 84 -28.61 13.70 -20.43
N LEU A 85 -28.16 14.65 -19.59
CA LEU A 85 -28.99 15.74 -19.03
C LEU A 85 -29.54 16.63 -20.14
N ALA A 86 -28.69 17.11 -21.04
CA ALA A 86 -29.10 17.90 -22.20
C ALA A 86 -30.14 17.16 -23.04
N LYS A 87 -29.94 15.86 -23.32
CA LYS A 87 -30.92 15.02 -24.04
C LYS A 87 -32.23 14.85 -23.27
N LYS A 88 -32.20 14.78 -21.94
CA LYS A 88 -33.39 14.71 -21.07
C LYS A 88 -34.16 16.03 -21.06
N PHE A 89 -33.46 17.16 -21.09
CA PHE A 89 -34.05 18.50 -21.12
C PHE A 89 -34.38 19.00 -22.53
N SER A 90 -33.84 18.39 -23.60
CA SER A 90 -34.04 18.82 -24.98
C SER A 90 -35.41 18.47 -25.57
N ILE A 91 -36.42 18.13 -24.76
CA ILE A 91 -37.79 17.85 -25.22
C ILE A 91 -38.83 18.63 -24.42
N THR A 92 -39.59 19.45 -25.16
CA THR A 92 -40.85 20.19 -24.91
C THR A 92 -40.79 21.70 -24.62
N CYS A 93 -41.69 22.41 -25.30
CA CYS A 93 -41.95 23.84 -25.26
C CYS A 93 -42.09 24.36 -23.82
N ARG A 94 -41.06 25.06 -23.33
CA ARG A 94 -41.10 25.76 -22.04
C ARG A 94 -41.56 27.21 -22.21
N THR A 95 -42.19 27.75 -21.18
CA THR A 95 -42.53 29.18 -21.11
C THR A 95 -41.31 29.96 -20.63
N ASN A 96 -41.17 31.25 -21.02
CA ASN A 96 -39.99 32.07 -20.68
C ASN A 96 -39.60 32.04 -19.18
N ALA A 97 -40.57 31.88 -18.27
CA ALA A 97 -40.33 31.81 -16.83
C ALA A 97 -39.66 30.49 -16.36
N GLU A 98 -39.81 29.40 -17.12
CA GLU A 98 -39.12 28.12 -16.87
C GLU A 98 -37.72 28.11 -17.47
N ASP A 99 -37.50 28.84 -18.57
CA ASP A 99 -36.17 29.02 -19.18
C ASP A 99 -35.25 29.83 -18.27
N ASP A 100 -35.73 30.92 -17.66
CA ASP A 100 -34.92 31.73 -16.73
C ASP A 100 -34.52 30.94 -15.48
N LYS A 101 -35.39 30.05 -14.98
CA LYS A 101 -35.06 29.16 -13.85
C LYS A 101 -34.03 28.10 -14.23
N ALA A 102 -34.22 27.45 -15.38
CA ALA A 102 -33.30 26.44 -15.88
C ALA A 102 -31.90 27.01 -16.11
N LYS A 103 -31.80 28.23 -16.67
CA LYS A 103 -30.54 28.95 -16.85
C LYS A 103 -29.81 29.21 -15.54
N SER A 104 -30.56 29.63 -14.50
CA SER A 104 -29.96 29.87 -13.18
C SER A 104 -29.50 28.59 -12.49
N GLU A 105 -30.16 27.45 -12.75
CA GLU A 105 -29.74 26.14 -12.24
C GLU A 105 -28.51 25.61 -12.99
N GLU A 106 -28.43 25.86 -14.30
CA GLU A 106 -27.28 25.50 -15.14
C GLU A 106 -26.03 26.31 -14.77
N GLU A 107 -26.15 27.62 -14.58
CA GLU A 107 -25.04 28.48 -14.10
C GLU A 107 -24.56 28.09 -12.70
N LYS A 108 -25.47 27.72 -11.79
CA LYS A 108 -25.09 27.24 -10.45
C LYS A 108 -24.32 25.92 -10.50
N LEU A 109 -24.74 24.99 -11.35
CA LEU A 109 -24.03 23.72 -11.56
C LEU A 109 -22.66 23.94 -12.19
N GLU A 110 -22.54 24.86 -13.15
CA GLU A 110 -21.26 25.21 -13.78
C GLU A 110 -20.29 25.86 -12.79
N GLU A 111 -20.79 26.73 -11.91
CA GLU A 111 -19.99 27.40 -10.88
C GLU A 111 -19.58 26.44 -9.75
N GLU A 112 -20.42 25.47 -9.40
CA GLU A 112 -20.10 24.40 -8.45
C GLU A 112 -19.06 23.44 -9.04
N LEU A 113 -19.17 23.11 -10.33
CA LEU A 113 -18.19 22.30 -11.07
C LEU A 113 -16.82 22.99 -11.15
N ALA A 114 -16.78 24.29 -11.43
CA ALA A 114 -15.54 25.06 -11.53
C ALA A 114 -14.79 25.14 -10.19
N LYS A 115 -15.52 25.26 -9.06
CA LYS A 115 -14.93 25.26 -7.71
C LYS A 115 -14.30 23.91 -7.32
N LEU A 116 -14.76 22.82 -7.90
CA LEU A 116 -14.26 21.46 -7.67
C LEU A 116 -12.96 21.11 -8.42
N MET A 117 -12.47 22.00 -9.30
CA MET A 117 -11.42 21.65 -10.27
C MET A 117 -10.01 22.17 -10.00
N ASP A 118 -9.79 23.22 -9.20
CA ASP A 118 -8.50 23.94 -9.27
C ASP A 118 -7.48 23.65 -8.14
N GLU A 119 -7.88 23.22 -6.94
CA GLU A 119 -6.91 22.86 -5.86
C GLU A 119 -7.27 21.61 -5.04
N SER A 120 -8.55 21.20 -4.99
CA SER A 120 -8.98 19.98 -4.30
C SER A 120 -8.54 18.71 -5.03
N CYS A 121 -8.47 18.72 -6.37
CA CYS A 121 -8.24 17.52 -7.16
C CYS A 121 -6.90 16.81 -6.86
N ILE A 122 -5.85 17.57 -6.51
CA ILE A 122 -4.56 16.98 -6.13
C ILE A 122 -4.64 16.38 -4.72
N GLN A 123 -5.31 17.05 -3.79
CA GLN A 123 -5.53 16.54 -2.44
C GLN A 123 -6.38 15.25 -2.48
N ASP A 124 -7.45 15.24 -3.29
CA ASP A 124 -8.29 14.08 -3.52
C ASP A 124 -7.48 12.90 -4.08
N PHE A 125 -6.60 13.16 -5.05
CA PHE A 125 -5.73 12.11 -5.61
C PHE A 125 -4.74 11.57 -4.58
N VAL A 126 -4.12 12.44 -3.76
CA VAL A 126 -3.23 12.01 -2.66
C VAL A 126 -4.00 11.15 -1.66
N GLN A 127 -5.20 11.56 -1.29
CA GLN A 127 -6.06 10.81 -0.37
C GLN A 127 -6.47 9.46 -0.96
N GLN A 128 -6.90 9.41 -2.22
CA GLN A 128 -7.23 8.17 -2.92
C GLN A 128 -6.03 7.23 -3.02
N ARG A 129 -4.83 7.75 -3.32
CA ARG A 129 -3.59 6.96 -3.37
C ARG A 129 -3.25 6.36 -2.02
N MET A 130 -3.39 7.13 -0.95
CA MET A 130 -3.15 6.65 0.41
C MET A 130 -4.19 5.59 0.82
N GLN A 131 -5.46 5.81 0.49
CA GLN A 131 -6.52 4.85 0.77
C GLN A 131 -6.31 3.53 0.01
N GLU A 132 -5.89 3.57 -1.26
CA GLU A 132 -5.56 2.37 -2.03
C GLU A 132 -4.40 1.58 -1.41
N MET A 133 -3.39 2.27 -0.89
CA MET A 133 -2.28 1.62 -0.17
C MET A 133 -2.79 0.93 1.10
N LEU A 134 -3.63 1.60 1.88
CA LEU A 134 -4.18 1.06 3.14
C LEU A 134 -5.16 -0.10 2.89
N LEU A 135 -6.02 0.00 1.88
CA LEU A 135 -7.00 -1.06 1.51
C LEU A 135 -6.32 -2.38 1.12
N ARG A 136 -5.10 -2.31 0.56
CA ARG A 136 -4.30 -3.50 0.28
C ARG A 136 -3.82 -4.18 1.57
N GLU A 137 -3.71 -3.43 2.66
CA GLU A 137 -3.31 -3.95 3.97
C GLU A 137 -4.51 -4.43 4.81
N THR A 138 -5.72 -3.93 4.59
CA THR A 138 -6.90 -4.29 5.41
C THR A 138 -7.51 -5.67 5.11
N ASN A 139 -7.29 -6.23 3.92
CA ASN A 139 -7.79 -7.57 3.54
C ASN A 139 -6.97 -8.74 4.12
N GLN A 140 -6.12 -8.47 5.13
CA GLN A 140 -5.26 -9.47 5.74
C GLN A 140 -6.00 -10.40 6.70
N GLN A 141 -5.50 -11.62 6.78
CA GLN A 141 -5.97 -12.64 7.70
C GLN A 141 -5.85 -12.17 9.16
N ARG A 142 -6.85 -12.48 10.00
CA ARG A 142 -6.91 -12.06 11.41
C ARG A 142 -6.77 -13.27 12.35
N PHE A 143 -5.90 -13.17 13.35
CA PHE A 143 -5.61 -14.23 14.34
C PHE A 143 -6.13 -13.90 15.73
N GLY A 144 -5.85 -12.69 16.23
CA GLY A 144 -6.35 -12.16 17.51
C GLY A 144 -5.99 -12.96 18.78
N SER A 145 -5.12 -13.97 18.67
CA SER A 145 -4.78 -14.90 19.75
C SER A 145 -3.41 -15.55 19.54
N VAL A 146 -2.82 -16.03 20.64
CA VAL A 146 -1.51 -16.72 20.63
C VAL A 146 -1.70 -18.21 20.36
N HIS A 147 -1.01 -18.71 19.32
CA HIS A 147 -1.08 -20.11 18.91
C HIS A 147 0.06 -20.91 19.53
N VAL A 148 -0.27 -21.93 20.33
CA VAL A 148 0.75 -22.78 20.97
C VAL A 148 1.21 -23.87 20.00
N ILE A 149 2.49 -23.84 19.63
CA ILE A 149 3.12 -24.82 18.76
C ILE A 149 3.58 -26.02 19.61
N LYS A 150 3.18 -27.22 19.19
CA LYS A 150 3.46 -28.48 19.92
C LYS A 150 4.64 -29.27 19.37
N ASP A 151 4.86 -29.21 18.06
CA ASP A 151 5.84 -30.05 17.35
C ASP A 151 6.63 -29.24 16.31
N CYS A 152 7.76 -29.79 15.84
CA CYS A 152 8.55 -29.19 14.76
C CYS A 152 7.75 -28.98 13.46
N ASP A 153 6.90 -29.93 13.08
CA ASP A 153 6.12 -29.82 11.85
C ASP A 153 5.11 -28.67 11.93
N HIS A 154 4.51 -28.47 13.10
CA HIS A 154 3.62 -27.33 13.36
C HIS A 154 4.39 -26.00 13.36
N PHE A 155 5.66 -25.99 13.78
CA PHE A 155 6.52 -24.82 13.69
C PHE A 155 6.78 -24.43 12.23
N LEU A 156 7.16 -25.40 11.40
CA LEU A 156 7.40 -25.17 9.97
C LEU A 156 6.12 -24.75 9.26
N ALA A 157 5.00 -25.42 9.52
CA ALA A 157 3.71 -25.04 8.95
C ALA A 157 3.28 -23.61 9.37
N ALA A 158 3.62 -23.18 10.58
CA ALA A 158 3.30 -21.83 11.05
C ALA A 158 4.13 -20.74 10.35
N VAL A 159 5.33 -21.05 9.85
CA VAL A 159 6.25 -20.12 9.17
C VAL A 159 6.11 -20.18 7.64
N ASP A 160 6.13 -21.38 7.06
CA ASP A 160 6.15 -21.60 5.61
C ASP A 160 4.75 -21.72 4.99
N GLY A 161 3.75 -22.11 5.79
CA GLY A 161 2.38 -22.33 5.34
C GLY A 161 1.48 -21.09 5.36
N GLU A 162 1.98 -19.95 5.85
CA GLU A 162 1.20 -18.72 5.98
C GLU A 162 1.33 -17.83 4.74
N ASP A 163 0.37 -16.91 4.54
CA ASP A 163 0.43 -15.95 3.45
C ASP A 163 1.68 -15.05 3.56
N LYS A 164 2.28 -14.71 2.41
CA LYS A 164 3.50 -13.88 2.35
C LYS A 164 3.30 -12.50 2.97
N SER A 165 2.07 -11.98 3.02
CA SER A 165 1.75 -10.69 3.63
C SER A 165 1.78 -10.74 5.16
N VAL A 166 1.60 -11.92 5.77
CA VAL A 166 1.47 -12.07 7.23
C VAL A 166 2.85 -12.11 7.88
N SER A 167 3.02 -11.30 8.93
CA SER A 167 4.15 -11.41 9.85
C SER A 167 3.85 -12.43 10.94
N VAL A 168 4.77 -13.37 11.15
CA VAL A 168 4.65 -14.43 12.17
C VAL A 168 5.68 -14.16 13.26
N ILE A 169 5.21 -13.94 14.49
CA ILE A 169 6.06 -13.70 15.66
C ILE A 169 5.97 -14.91 16.58
N ILE A 170 7.10 -15.53 16.87
CA ILE A 170 7.20 -16.74 17.68
C ILE A 170 7.97 -16.44 18.96
N LEU A 171 7.30 -16.59 20.09
CA LEU A 171 7.91 -16.54 21.42
C LEU A 171 8.46 -17.92 21.80
N LEU A 172 9.76 -17.97 22.04
CA LEU A 172 10.47 -19.11 22.63
C LEU A 172 10.53 -18.90 24.14
N HIS A 173 9.85 -19.75 24.89
CA HIS A 173 9.80 -19.68 26.35
C HIS A 173 9.98 -21.07 26.99
N GLU A 174 10.51 -21.11 28.20
CA GLU A 174 10.67 -22.34 28.99
C GLU A 174 10.10 -22.09 30.40
N PRO A 175 9.49 -23.10 31.06
CA PRO A 175 9.05 -22.93 32.44
C PRO A 175 10.25 -22.69 33.36
N ASN A 176 10.08 -21.78 34.33
CA ASN A 176 11.06 -21.43 35.37
C ASN A 176 12.26 -20.57 34.94
N SER A 177 12.31 -20.06 33.70
CA SER A 177 13.29 -19.04 33.30
C SER A 177 12.80 -17.62 33.62
N PRO A 178 13.71 -16.71 34.04
CA PRO A 178 13.36 -15.32 34.36
C PRO A 178 12.82 -14.59 33.11
N GLY A 179 11.93 -13.63 33.31
CA GLY A 179 11.32 -12.84 32.23
C GLY A 179 10.33 -13.54 31.31
N CYS A 180 10.25 -14.87 31.30
CA CYS A 180 9.33 -15.61 30.44
C CYS A 180 7.86 -15.37 30.77
N LEU A 181 7.53 -15.24 32.05
CA LEU A 181 6.16 -14.99 32.47
C LEU A 181 5.69 -13.59 32.03
N SER A 182 6.57 -12.59 32.10
CA SER A 182 6.35 -11.24 31.58
C SER A 182 6.16 -11.26 30.06
N ALA A 183 7.05 -11.97 29.35
CA ALA A 183 6.98 -12.12 27.90
C ALA A 183 5.68 -12.78 27.40
N ILE A 184 5.22 -13.85 28.06
CA ILE A 184 3.97 -14.53 27.71
C ILE A 184 2.79 -13.58 27.86
N LYS A 185 2.68 -12.88 28.99
CA LYS A 185 1.59 -11.93 29.24
C LYS A 185 1.60 -10.77 28.24
N ALA A 186 2.79 -10.25 27.94
CA ALA A 186 2.95 -9.17 26.97
C ALA A 186 2.51 -9.63 25.57
N VAL A 187 2.96 -10.81 25.11
CA VAL A 187 2.59 -11.37 23.80
C VAL A 187 1.09 -11.69 23.72
N GLU A 188 0.48 -12.20 24.79
CA GLU A 188 -0.98 -12.43 24.84
C GLU A 188 -1.77 -11.13 24.68
N SER A 189 -1.34 -10.07 25.37
CA SER A 189 -1.94 -8.74 25.24
C SER A 189 -1.74 -8.17 23.83
N LEU A 190 -0.52 -8.32 23.29
CA LEU A 190 -0.14 -7.80 21.98
C LEU A 190 -0.88 -8.51 20.84
N SER A 191 -1.16 -9.82 20.96
CA SER A 191 -1.93 -10.59 19.98
C SER A 191 -3.36 -10.08 19.78
N LYS A 192 -3.95 -9.50 20.83
CA LYS A 192 -5.30 -8.91 20.77
C LYS A 192 -5.27 -7.55 20.09
N ALA A 193 -4.23 -6.76 20.37
CA ALA A 193 -4.02 -5.51 19.68
C ALA A 193 -3.78 -5.78 18.19
N TYR A 194 -2.75 -6.56 17.84
CA TYR A 194 -2.26 -6.80 16.47
C TYR A 194 -2.90 -8.02 15.83
N ALA A 195 -4.19 -7.90 15.49
CA ALA A 195 -4.96 -9.00 14.90
C ALA A 195 -4.39 -9.51 13.55
N HIS A 196 -3.71 -8.66 12.77
CA HIS A 196 -3.11 -9.01 11.48
C HIS A 196 -1.74 -9.73 11.59
N VAL A 197 -1.19 -9.82 12.80
CA VAL A 197 0.08 -10.52 13.09
C VAL A 197 -0.22 -11.85 13.75
N LYS A 198 0.44 -12.91 13.29
CA LYS A 198 0.28 -14.24 13.86
C LYS A 198 1.26 -14.41 15.02
N PHE A 199 0.75 -14.36 16.24
CA PHE A 199 1.56 -14.68 17.42
C PHE A 199 1.51 -16.17 17.72
N CYS A 200 2.69 -16.76 17.91
CA CYS A 200 2.86 -18.13 18.30
C CYS A 200 3.73 -18.23 19.55
N SER A 201 3.55 -19.30 20.29
CA SER A 201 4.35 -19.62 21.47
C SER A 201 4.84 -21.05 21.38
N VAL A 202 6.14 -21.27 21.62
CA VAL A 202 6.75 -22.59 21.52
C VAL A 202 7.78 -22.80 22.61
N ARG A 203 7.84 -24.04 23.10
CA ARG A 203 8.91 -24.46 24.02
C ARG A 203 10.11 -24.95 23.21
N PRO A 204 11.32 -24.39 23.40
CA PRO A 204 12.54 -24.89 22.77
C PRO A 204 12.77 -26.40 23.00
N SER A 205 12.28 -26.94 24.12
CA SER A 205 12.27 -28.37 24.41
C SER A 205 11.52 -29.25 23.40
N LEU A 206 10.51 -28.70 22.71
CA LEU A 206 9.68 -29.42 21.74
C LEU A 206 10.23 -29.37 20.31
N ILE A 207 11.04 -28.35 20.00
CA ILE A 207 11.59 -28.11 18.66
C ILE A 207 13.07 -28.49 18.52
N SER A 208 13.55 -29.42 19.38
CA SER A 208 14.92 -29.95 19.35
C SER A 208 16.03 -28.88 19.38
N MET A 209 15.80 -27.74 20.05
CA MET A 209 16.82 -26.71 20.25
C MET A 209 17.92 -27.17 21.22
N SER A 210 19.10 -26.55 21.14
CA SER A 210 20.26 -26.87 22.00
C SER A 210 19.95 -26.68 23.48
N THR A 211 20.60 -27.48 24.35
CA THR A 211 20.45 -27.37 25.80
C THR A 211 20.88 -26.01 26.33
N ASN A 212 21.93 -25.42 25.76
CA ASN A 212 22.42 -24.10 26.12
C ASN A 212 21.37 -23.01 25.83
N PHE A 213 20.65 -23.14 24.71
CA PHE A 213 19.58 -22.21 24.37
C PHE A 213 18.40 -22.30 25.35
N LYS A 214 18.06 -23.50 25.82
CA LYS A 214 16.98 -23.69 26.83
C LYS A 214 17.26 -22.99 28.15
N VAL A 215 18.54 -22.96 28.56
CA VAL A 215 18.95 -22.40 29.87
C VAL A 215 19.25 -20.91 29.78
N SER A 216 19.96 -20.49 28.74
CA SER A 216 20.51 -19.14 28.64
C SER A 216 19.95 -18.32 27.48
N GLY A 217 19.24 -18.91 26.52
CA GLY A 217 18.76 -18.19 25.33
C GLY A 217 17.36 -17.61 25.46
N VAL A 218 16.64 -17.95 26.51
CA VAL A 218 15.20 -17.76 26.68
C VAL A 218 14.91 -16.69 27.75
N PRO A 219 13.89 -15.80 27.60
CA PRO A 219 12.96 -15.71 26.48
C PRO A 219 13.59 -15.14 25.21
N ALA A 220 13.21 -15.71 24.08
CA ALA A 220 13.62 -15.24 22.76
C ALA A 220 12.41 -15.02 21.85
N LEU A 221 12.52 -14.08 20.93
CA LEU A 221 11.47 -13.76 19.97
C LEU A 221 12.02 -13.89 18.56
N LEU A 222 11.34 -14.67 17.73
CA LEU A 222 11.64 -14.79 16.31
C LEU A 222 10.53 -14.11 15.51
N ALA A 223 10.92 -13.30 14.54
CA ALA A 223 9.98 -12.66 13.63
C ALA A 223 10.25 -13.12 12.20
N TYR A 224 9.23 -13.70 11.57
CA TYR A 224 9.26 -14.18 10.20
C TYR A 224 8.30 -13.37 9.33
N LYS A 225 8.67 -13.16 8.06
CA LYS A 225 7.81 -12.58 7.04
C LYS A 225 8.14 -13.22 5.70
N SER A 226 7.12 -13.69 4.97
CA SER A 226 7.30 -14.38 3.69
C SER A 226 8.30 -15.56 3.74
N GLY A 227 8.31 -16.33 4.84
CA GLY A 227 9.24 -17.45 5.05
C GLY A 227 10.69 -17.04 5.37
N GLN A 228 10.99 -15.75 5.48
CA GLN A 228 12.32 -15.25 5.85
C GLN A 228 12.33 -14.79 7.30
N LEU A 229 13.44 -15.05 8.00
CA LEU A 229 13.69 -14.55 9.35
C LEU A 229 14.07 -13.07 9.28
N VAL A 230 13.17 -12.19 9.72
CA VAL A 230 13.34 -10.73 9.74
C VAL A 230 13.99 -10.26 11.03
N GLY A 231 13.66 -10.90 12.16
CA GLY A 231 14.18 -10.53 13.48
C GLY A 231 14.46 -11.76 14.34
N ASN A 232 15.55 -11.72 15.09
CA ASN A 232 15.93 -12.75 16.05
C ASN A 232 16.46 -12.09 17.33
N PHE A 233 15.61 -12.04 18.34
CA PHE A 233 15.88 -11.39 19.62
C PHE A 233 16.09 -12.46 20.67
N VAL A 234 17.36 -12.78 20.94
CA VAL A 234 17.75 -13.77 21.94
C VAL A 234 17.98 -13.07 23.26
N ARG A 235 17.45 -13.60 24.37
CA ARG A 235 17.51 -12.97 25.70
C ARG A 235 16.99 -11.52 25.68
N MET A 236 15.75 -11.35 25.24
CA MET A 236 15.09 -10.03 25.25
C MET A 236 15.08 -9.35 26.63
N THR A 237 15.29 -10.10 27.70
CA THR A 237 15.48 -9.60 29.07
C THR A 237 16.72 -8.74 29.28
N ASP A 238 17.74 -8.85 28.40
CA ASP A 238 18.96 -8.04 28.53
C ASP A 238 18.70 -6.56 28.22
N GLU A 239 17.69 -6.27 27.42
CA GLU A 239 17.31 -4.92 26.99
C GLU A 239 16.04 -4.45 27.71
N LEU A 240 15.05 -5.32 27.90
CA LEU A 240 13.76 -4.99 28.54
C LEU A 240 13.74 -5.23 30.06
N GLY A 241 14.71 -5.97 30.60
CA GLY A 241 14.68 -6.46 31.98
C GLY A 241 13.82 -7.72 32.17
N GLU A 242 13.76 -8.23 33.40
CA GLU A 242 12.97 -9.43 33.74
C GLU A 242 11.47 -9.13 33.93
N GLU A 243 11.15 -7.89 34.33
CA GLU A 243 9.78 -7.42 34.51
C GLU A 243 9.53 -6.24 33.56
N PHE A 244 8.77 -6.50 32.50
CA PHE A 244 8.40 -5.50 31.50
C PHE A 244 6.90 -5.60 31.17
N ALA A 245 6.32 -4.48 30.76
CA ALA A 245 4.93 -4.37 30.36
C ALA A 245 4.75 -4.63 28.85
N THR A 246 3.49 -4.78 28.41
CA THR A 246 3.15 -4.92 27.00
C THR A 246 3.66 -3.74 26.17
N CYS A 247 3.59 -2.51 26.70
CA CYS A 247 4.02 -1.30 26.01
C CYS A 247 5.53 -1.30 25.72
N ASP A 248 6.33 -1.87 26.62
CA ASP A 248 7.79 -1.94 26.46
C ASP A 248 8.15 -2.90 25.33
N LEU A 249 7.50 -4.08 25.30
CA LEU A 249 7.66 -5.04 24.20
C LEU A 249 7.15 -4.49 22.87
N GLU A 250 6.04 -3.76 22.87
CA GLU A 250 5.50 -3.13 21.68
C GLU A 250 6.48 -2.10 21.10
N SER A 251 6.97 -1.19 21.95
CA SER A 251 7.94 -0.15 21.55
C SER A 251 9.21 -0.79 20.99
N TYR A 252 9.71 -1.83 21.67
CA TYR A 252 10.86 -2.60 21.21
C TYR A 252 10.68 -3.20 19.81
N LEU A 253 9.52 -3.81 19.54
CA LEU A 253 9.24 -4.41 18.23
C LEU A 253 9.03 -3.36 17.13
N ILE A 254 8.51 -2.18 17.47
CA ILE A 254 8.37 -1.07 16.55
C ILE A 254 9.75 -0.46 16.22
N GLU A 255 10.60 -0.26 17.22
CA GLU A 255 11.97 0.26 17.05
C GLU A 255 12.82 -0.63 16.13
N HIS A 256 12.61 -1.95 16.22
CA HIS A 256 13.26 -2.92 15.34
C HIS A 256 12.53 -3.16 14.00
N GLY A 257 11.45 -2.43 13.71
CA GLY A 257 10.72 -2.51 12.44
C GLY A 257 9.98 -3.83 12.21
N ILE A 258 9.67 -4.57 13.28
CA ILE A 258 8.91 -5.83 13.22
C ILE A 258 7.41 -5.54 13.21
N LEU A 259 6.98 -4.55 13.98
CA LEU A 259 5.61 -4.06 14.04
C LEU A 259 5.51 -2.65 13.48
N ASN A 260 4.37 -2.36 12.86
CA ASN A 260 4.03 -1.00 12.42
C ASN A 260 3.40 -0.24 13.59
N ASP A 261 3.82 0.99 13.81
CA ASP A 261 3.20 1.86 14.81
C ASP A 261 1.78 2.24 14.38
N ARG A 262 0.80 1.92 15.22
CA ARG A 262 -0.61 2.29 15.01
C ARG A 262 -0.83 3.79 15.03
N ASN A 263 -0.02 4.52 15.81
CA ASN A 263 -0.16 5.96 15.98
C ASN A 263 0.35 6.74 14.76
N LEU A 264 1.15 6.09 13.91
CA LEU A 264 1.66 6.68 12.66
C LEU A 264 0.77 6.37 11.45
N VAL A 265 -0.32 5.61 11.63
CA VAL A 265 -1.31 5.42 10.57
C VAL A 265 -2.13 6.70 10.41
N PRO A 266 -2.17 7.32 9.22
CA PRO A 266 -2.92 8.55 9.00
C PRO A 266 -4.41 8.39 9.37
N ASN A 267 -4.97 9.37 10.10
CA ASN A 267 -6.35 9.39 10.60
C ASN A 267 -7.46 9.30 9.54
N VAL A 268 -7.12 9.22 8.25
CA VAL A 268 -8.08 8.97 7.17
C VAL A 268 -8.83 7.64 7.35
N VAL A 269 -8.32 6.74 8.22
CA VAL A 269 -8.95 5.47 8.58
C VAL A 269 -9.92 5.55 9.76
N GLN A 270 -9.84 6.57 10.64
CA GLN A 270 -10.64 6.60 11.86
C GLN A 270 -12.11 7.05 11.66
N MET A 271 -12.48 7.54 10.47
CA MET A 271 -13.84 8.01 10.21
C MET A 271 -14.84 6.88 9.91
N GLU A 272 -14.41 5.70 9.46
CA GLU A 272 -15.36 4.63 9.08
C GLU A 272 -15.84 3.76 10.25
N SER A 273 -15.23 3.85 11.44
CA SER A 273 -15.63 3.03 12.60
C SER A 273 -16.53 3.74 13.60
N SER A 274 -17.03 4.94 13.27
CA SER A 274 -17.81 5.77 14.21
C SER A 274 -19.31 5.84 13.87
N ASP A 275 -19.76 5.23 12.77
CA ASP A 275 -21.15 5.31 12.29
C ASP A 275 -21.98 4.03 12.56
N GLU A 276 -21.49 3.13 13.42
CA GLU A 276 -22.28 2.01 13.95
C GLU A 276 -22.28 2.04 15.48
N ASP A 277 -23.02 2.99 16.07
CA ASP A 277 -23.64 2.88 17.41
C ASP A 277 -24.81 3.87 17.57
#